data_AF-A0A5B7E8V9-F1
#
_entry.id   AF-A0A5B7E8V9-F1
#
_cell.length_a   1.000
_cell.length_b   1.000
_cell.length_c   1.000
_cell.angle_alpha   90.00
_cell.angle_beta   90.00
_cell.angle_gamma   90.00
#
_symmetry.space_group_name_H-M   'P 1'
#
loop_
_entity.id
_entity.type
_entity.pdbx_description
1 polymer ?
#
loop_
_entity_poly.entity_id
_entity_poly.type
_entity_poly.pdbx_seq_one_letter_code
_entity_poly.pdbx_strand_id
1 'polypeptide(L)'
;MTPTTTPHHTTHHTTPHHTTPHHTTSPLPTPPGEREGKEINTHGVACICPDAATIFIPRHDTTTPATPTPTLRSTSVGVSGQYLREVRNVCVEIKPKQGFLDCSTPGMPLCRYCVKQFLKAGKESGSRSGYCPLDLFSGNMDRMRKAVDNLILAPQNNFKVFVDGQPVDETRPFRYLRDTIIAALTFPFTTTTATTTTSGRLSDRSPLGRILTFQSLDRLGVFRASQLYLTLCDLLGSAEAVDEALCDLSAWPSPALGLVMEQGAQEVREVGEMGVEEMVRLLQSYLLSTTAKDLSLMILLSGPHYR
;
A
#
# COMPACT_ATOMS: atom_id res chain seq x y z
N MET A 1 69.60 -57.66 33.46
CA MET A 1 68.77 -57.83 32.24
C MET A 1 67.48 -57.07 32.47
N THR A 2 67.29 -55.95 31.78
CA THR A 2 65.99 -55.26 31.66
C THR A 2 64.96 -56.19 31.02
N PRO A 3 63.70 -56.18 31.50
CA PRO A 3 62.66 -55.40 30.79
C PRO A 3 61.66 -54.71 31.75
N THR A 4 61.39 -53.42 31.56
CA THR A 4 60.25 -52.85 30.81
C THR A 4 58.92 -52.96 31.57
N THR A 5 58.59 -51.89 32.30
CA THR A 5 57.34 -51.62 33.01
C THR A 5 56.23 -51.18 32.05
N THR A 6 55.05 -51.77 32.21
CA THR A 6 53.79 -51.43 31.54
C THR A 6 53.14 -50.17 32.15
N PRO A 7 52.48 -49.29 31.36
CA PRO A 7 51.75 -48.14 31.90
C PRO A 7 50.26 -48.46 32.13
N HIS A 8 49.72 -47.90 33.21
CA HIS A 8 48.29 -47.90 33.55
C HIS A 8 47.47 -47.00 32.61
N HIS A 9 46.41 -47.56 32.01
CA HIS A 9 45.39 -46.79 31.30
C HIS A 9 44.35 -46.23 32.28
N THR A 10 44.24 -44.90 32.33
CA THR A 10 43.19 -44.17 33.03
C THR A 10 42.09 -43.80 32.03
N THR A 11 40.85 -44.18 32.33
CA THR A 11 39.67 -43.89 31.52
C THR A 11 39.12 -42.49 31.82
N HIS A 12 39.20 -41.57 30.85
CA HIS A 12 38.50 -40.29 30.90
C HIS A 12 37.12 -40.41 30.25
N HIS A 13 36.07 -40.24 31.04
CA HIS A 13 34.70 -40.02 30.59
C HIS A 13 34.60 -38.65 29.89
N THR A 14 34.22 -38.65 28.62
CA THR A 14 33.83 -37.45 27.87
C THR A 14 32.31 -37.30 27.89
N THR A 15 31.86 -36.14 28.34
CA THR A 15 30.45 -35.71 28.41
C THR A 15 29.89 -35.44 27.00
N PRO A 16 28.61 -35.73 26.70
CA PRO A 16 28.04 -35.46 25.38
C PRO A 16 27.78 -33.96 25.21
N HIS A 17 28.33 -33.37 24.14
CA HIS A 17 27.99 -32.01 23.70
C HIS A 17 26.55 -31.98 23.19
N HIS A 18 25.72 -31.14 23.81
CA HIS A 18 24.43 -30.71 23.27
C HIS A 18 24.67 -29.94 21.97
N THR A 19 24.32 -30.54 20.84
CA THR A 19 24.22 -29.84 19.56
C THR A 19 22.96 -28.99 19.56
N THR A 20 23.13 -27.67 19.54
CA THR A 20 22.07 -26.69 19.28
C THR A 20 21.51 -26.93 17.87
N PRO A 21 20.18 -26.94 17.67
CA PRO A 21 19.62 -27.10 16.33
C PRO A 21 20.00 -25.89 15.48
N HIS A 22 20.69 -26.15 14.36
CA HIS A 22 20.91 -25.16 13.32
C HIS A 22 19.56 -24.66 12.82
N HIS A 23 19.22 -23.41 13.12
CA HIS A 23 18.22 -22.69 12.35
C HIS A 23 18.74 -22.60 10.91
N THR A 24 18.27 -23.50 10.04
CA THR A 24 18.37 -23.34 8.60
C THR A 24 17.64 -22.05 8.24
N THR A 25 18.40 -20.97 8.07
CA THR A 25 17.92 -19.76 7.41
C THR A 25 17.60 -20.14 5.98
N SER A 26 16.31 -20.18 5.63
CA SER A 26 15.90 -20.27 4.23
C SER A 26 16.58 -19.13 3.47
N PRO A 27 17.15 -19.40 2.28
CA PRO A 27 17.76 -18.35 1.47
C PRO A 27 16.72 -17.25 1.21
N LEU A 28 17.14 -15.99 1.31
CA LEU A 28 16.28 -14.86 0.94
C LEU A 28 15.77 -15.07 -0.49
N PRO A 29 14.47 -14.84 -0.74
CA PRO A 29 13.92 -14.95 -2.09
C PRO A 29 14.70 -14.02 -3.02
N THR A 30 15.12 -14.56 -4.17
CA THR A 30 15.79 -13.78 -5.20
C THR A 30 14.85 -12.69 -5.72
N PRO A 31 15.34 -11.45 -5.90
CA PRO A 31 14.51 -10.40 -6.45
C PRO A 31 14.08 -10.77 -7.89
N PRO A 32 12.86 -10.39 -8.31
CA PRO A 32 12.43 -10.59 -9.69
C PRO A 32 13.37 -9.84 -10.64
N GLY A 33 13.57 -10.37 -11.85
CA GLY A 33 14.52 -9.82 -12.84
C GLY A 33 14.31 -8.34 -13.18
N GLU A 34 13.08 -7.82 -13.05
CA GLU A 34 12.78 -6.38 -13.20
C GLU A 34 13.46 -5.47 -12.15
N ARG A 35 14.01 -6.07 -11.09
CA ARG A 35 14.77 -5.40 -10.03
C ARG A 35 16.26 -5.73 -10.06
N GLU A 36 16.71 -6.47 -11.07
CA GLU A 36 18.13 -6.71 -11.28
C GLU A 36 18.86 -5.36 -11.45
N GLY A 37 20.02 -5.22 -10.79
CA GLY A 37 20.77 -3.95 -10.73
C GLY A 37 20.24 -2.91 -9.74
N LYS A 38 19.19 -3.19 -8.95
CA LYS A 38 18.76 -2.35 -7.83
C LYS A 38 19.21 -2.96 -6.51
N GLU A 39 20.15 -2.30 -5.84
CA GLU A 39 20.71 -2.77 -4.58
C GLU A 39 19.91 -2.26 -3.37
N ILE A 40 19.92 -3.06 -2.30
CA ILE A 40 19.41 -2.62 -1.00
C ILE A 40 20.38 -1.59 -0.45
N ASN A 41 19.88 -0.46 0.07
CA ASN A 41 20.72 0.52 0.74
C ASN A 41 21.28 -0.07 2.06
N THR A 42 22.54 -0.48 2.04
CA THR A 42 23.25 -1.07 3.19
C THR A 42 23.78 -0.04 4.19
N HIS A 43 23.74 1.26 3.87
CA HIS A 43 24.25 2.36 4.70
C HIS A 43 23.13 3.23 5.28
N GLY A 44 21.86 2.92 4.97
CA GLY A 44 20.70 3.69 5.38
C GLY A 44 20.05 3.21 6.67
N VAL A 45 18.92 3.83 7.00
CA VAL A 45 18.01 3.39 8.07
C VAL A 45 16.88 2.55 7.49
N ALA A 46 16.35 1.62 8.29
CA ALA A 46 15.18 0.81 7.92
C ALA A 46 13.92 1.33 8.61
N CYS A 47 12.79 1.31 7.90
CA CYS A 47 11.48 1.56 8.49
C CYS A 47 10.83 0.23 8.86
N ILE A 48 10.40 0.09 10.11
CA ILE A 48 9.62 -1.06 10.57
C ILE A 48 8.14 -0.68 10.45
N CYS A 49 7.39 -1.44 9.64
CA CYS A 49 5.97 -1.25 9.45
C CYS A 49 5.20 -2.53 9.84
N PRO A 50 3.98 -2.41 10.38
CA PRO A 50 3.10 -3.56 10.54
C PRO A 50 2.85 -4.23 9.18
N ASP A 51 2.90 -5.56 9.15
CA ASP A 51 2.58 -6.32 7.94
C ASP A 51 1.06 -6.40 7.74
N ALA A 52 0.55 -5.48 6.92
CA ALA A 52 -0.88 -5.39 6.63
C ALA A 52 -1.47 -6.63 5.93
N ALA A 53 -0.65 -7.58 5.45
CA ALA A 53 -1.13 -8.86 4.93
C ALA A 53 -1.35 -9.91 6.03
N THR A 54 -0.75 -9.74 7.21
CA THR A 54 -0.80 -10.68 8.33
C THR A 54 -1.33 -10.11 9.64
N ILE A 55 -1.59 -8.78 9.73
CA ILE A 55 -2.14 -8.16 10.95
C ILE A 55 -3.31 -9.00 11.47
N PHE A 56 -3.05 -9.75 12.53
CA PHE A 56 -4.08 -10.52 13.21
C PHE A 56 -4.95 -9.50 13.95
N ILE A 57 -6.22 -9.39 13.58
CA ILE A 57 -7.20 -8.66 14.38
C ILE A 57 -7.73 -9.67 15.39
N PRO A 58 -7.32 -9.62 16.67
CA PRO A 58 -7.93 -10.48 17.68
C PRO A 58 -9.41 -10.12 17.70
N ARG A 59 -10.27 -11.08 17.40
CA ARG A 59 -11.69 -10.91 17.70
C ARG A 59 -11.78 -10.81 19.21
N HIS A 60 -12.14 -9.64 19.72
CA HIS A 60 -12.75 -9.59 21.04
C HIS A 60 -14.04 -10.38 20.93
N ASP A 61 -14.00 -11.66 21.30
CA ASP A 61 -15.21 -12.38 21.63
C ASP A 61 -15.89 -11.59 22.74
N THR A 62 -16.91 -10.82 22.38
CA THR A 62 -17.88 -10.27 23.32
C THR A 62 -18.77 -11.40 23.82
N THR A 63 -18.14 -12.39 24.45
CA THR A 63 -18.76 -13.28 25.42
C THR A 63 -18.00 -13.02 26.69
N THR A 64 -18.56 -12.13 27.50
CA THR A 64 -18.15 -11.86 28.88
C THR A 64 -17.85 -13.19 29.57
N PRO A 65 -16.60 -13.49 29.97
CA PRO A 65 -16.36 -14.60 30.86
C PRO A 65 -16.78 -14.11 32.24
N ALA A 66 -17.82 -14.72 32.81
CA ALA A 66 -18.03 -14.67 34.24
C ALA A 66 -16.71 -15.09 34.93
N THR A 67 -16.27 -14.27 35.86
CA THR A 67 -15.02 -14.42 36.63
C THR A 67 -14.86 -15.84 37.17
N PRO A 68 -13.73 -16.53 36.89
CA PRO A 68 -13.30 -17.63 37.73
C PRO A 68 -12.11 -17.19 38.58
N THR A 69 -12.31 -17.31 39.89
CA THR A 69 -11.33 -17.26 40.97
C THR A 69 -10.06 -18.08 40.65
N PRO A 70 -8.84 -17.65 41.04
CA PRO A 70 -7.63 -18.34 40.65
C PRO A 70 -7.36 -19.53 41.58
N THR A 71 -7.20 -20.71 41.01
CA THR A 71 -6.49 -21.82 41.66
C THR A 71 -5.53 -22.49 40.67
N LEU A 72 -4.25 -22.48 41.03
CA LEU A 72 -3.20 -23.29 40.41
C LEU A 72 -3.58 -24.78 40.45
N ARG A 73 -3.41 -25.50 39.34
CA ARG A 73 -2.52 -26.67 39.23
C ARG A 73 -2.53 -27.28 37.82
N SER A 74 -1.32 -27.64 37.39
CA SER A 74 -1.00 -28.52 36.28
C SER A 74 -1.75 -29.85 36.36
N THR A 75 -2.29 -30.35 35.24
CA THR A 75 -2.00 -31.69 34.66
C THR A 75 -2.86 -31.94 33.42
N SER A 76 -2.29 -32.67 32.48
CA SER A 76 -2.82 -33.14 31.20
C SER A 76 -4.19 -33.81 31.25
N VAL A 77 -4.99 -33.65 30.19
CA VAL A 77 -5.65 -34.71 29.37
C VAL A 77 -6.71 -34.05 28.49
N GLY A 78 -6.69 -34.39 27.20
CA GLY A 78 -7.46 -33.71 26.16
C GLY A 78 -8.97 -33.94 26.20
N VAL A 79 -9.70 -33.02 25.58
CA VAL A 79 -11.09 -33.23 25.15
C VAL A 79 -11.32 -32.42 23.87
N SER A 80 -11.81 -33.13 22.84
CA SER A 80 -12.67 -32.67 21.76
C SER A 80 -12.15 -31.57 20.84
N GLY A 81 -11.72 -32.00 19.65
CA GLY A 81 -11.67 -31.15 18.46
C GLY A 81 -13.01 -30.43 18.24
N GLN A 82 -13.01 -29.14 18.49
CA GLN A 82 -13.93 -28.23 17.82
C GLN A 82 -13.24 -27.81 16.54
N TYR A 83 -13.91 -28.07 15.41
CA TYR A 83 -13.62 -27.47 14.11
C TYR A 83 -13.65 -25.94 14.27
N LEU A 84 -12.56 -25.34 14.75
CA LEU A 84 -12.28 -23.96 14.38
C LEU A 84 -12.10 -24.03 12.87
N ARG A 85 -13.16 -23.69 12.12
CA ARG A 85 -13.03 -23.46 10.68
C ARG A 85 -11.84 -22.53 10.54
N GLU A 86 -10.77 -23.02 9.92
CA GLU A 86 -9.53 -22.29 9.71
C GLU A 86 -9.90 -20.95 9.06
N VAL A 87 -9.86 -19.88 9.86
CA VAL A 87 -10.21 -18.54 9.38
C VAL A 87 -9.03 -18.10 8.54
N ARG A 88 -9.20 -18.15 7.22
CA ARG A 88 -8.21 -17.61 6.30
C ARG A 88 -8.34 -16.10 6.24
N ASN A 89 -7.20 -15.43 6.31
CA ASN A 89 -7.08 -14.00 6.06
C ASN A 89 -6.77 -13.81 4.59
N VAL A 90 -7.61 -13.04 3.90
CA VAL A 90 -7.33 -12.62 2.53
C VAL A 90 -7.03 -11.12 2.55
N CYS A 91 -5.83 -10.74 2.17
CA CYS A 91 -5.47 -9.35 1.95
C CYS A 91 -5.38 -9.06 0.46
N VAL A 92 -5.97 -7.97 0.01
CA VAL A 92 -5.82 -7.48 -1.36
C VAL A 92 -5.09 -6.16 -1.38
N GLU A 93 -4.05 -6.06 -2.21
CA GLU A 93 -3.33 -4.82 -2.49
C GLU A 93 -3.83 -4.22 -3.81
N ILE A 94 -4.18 -2.94 -3.81
CA ILE A 94 -4.64 -2.21 -5.00
C ILE A 94 -3.80 -0.96 -5.19
N LYS A 95 -3.23 -0.77 -6.39
CA LYS A 95 -2.68 0.53 -6.82
C LYS A 95 -3.71 1.24 -7.69
N PRO A 96 -4.51 2.18 -7.12
CA PRO A 96 -5.66 2.74 -7.81
C PRO A 96 -5.26 3.68 -8.95
N LYS A 97 -4.03 4.23 -8.94
CA LYS A 97 -3.55 5.23 -9.91
C LYS A 97 -4.39 6.51 -9.88
N GLN A 98 -4.23 7.38 -10.89
CA GLN A 98 -4.86 8.70 -10.94
C GLN A 98 -6.35 8.61 -11.31
N GLY A 99 -7.22 9.07 -10.41
CA GLY A 99 -8.68 9.00 -10.51
C GLY A 99 -9.36 10.17 -11.22
N PHE A 100 -8.61 11.09 -11.82
CA PHE A 100 -9.13 12.27 -12.52
C PHE A 100 -8.40 12.48 -13.86
N LEU A 101 -9.00 13.25 -14.77
CA LEU A 101 -8.37 13.63 -16.04
C LEU A 101 -7.35 14.74 -15.81
N ASP A 102 -6.16 14.58 -16.37
CA ASP A 102 -5.07 15.53 -16.21
C ASP A 102 -5.39 16.86 -16.93
N CYS A 103 -5.28 17.98 -16.21
CA CYS A 103 -5.51 19.31 -16.77
C CYS A 103 -4.47 19.69 -17.84
N SER A 104 -3.31 19.04 -17.85
CA SER A 104 -2.24 19.26 -18.82
C SER A 104 -2.48 18.56 -20.17
N THR A 105 -3.51 17.73 -20.27
CA THR A 105 -3.94 17.09 -21.53
C THR A 105 -5.40 17.40 -21.85
N PRO A 106 -5.78 18.68 -22.00
CA PRO A 106 -7.16 19.05 -22.29
C PRO A 106 -7.60 18.43 -23.62
N GLY A 107 -8.82 17.89 -23.66
CA GLY A 107 -9.39 17.27 -24.84
C GLY A 107 -8.97 15.82 -25.11
N MET A 108 -8.06 15.23 -24.32
CA MET A 108 -7.79 13.80 -24.41
C MET A 108 -8.91 12.98 -23.75
N PRO A 109 -9.57 12.05 -24.47
CA PRO A 109 -10.69 11.27 -23.94
C PRO A 109 -10.25 10.10 -23.05
N LEU A 110 -8.94 9.89 -22.89
CA LEU A 110 -8.36 8.77 -22.15
C LEU A 110 -7.59 9.26 -20.93
N CYS A 111 -7.73 8.53 -19.82
CA CYS A 111 -6.93 8.81 -18.62
C CYS A 111 -5.46 8.41 -18.82
N ARG A 112 -4.59 8.99 -17.99
CA ARG A 112 -3.14 8.75 -18.01
C ARG A 112 -2.75 7.28 -17.93
N TYR A 113 -3.47 6.47 -17.14
CA TYR A 113 -3.22 5.03 -17.05
C TYR A 113 -3.54 4.32 -18.37
N CYS A 114 -4.70 4.58 -18.96
CA CYS A 114 -5.10 3.95 -20.22
C CYS A 114 -4.13 4.28 -21.36
N VAL A 115 -3.67 5.53 -21.44
CA VAL A 115 -2.65 5.96 -22.43
C VAL A 115 -1.33 5.21 -22.20
N LYS A 116 -0.85 5.11 -20.95
CA LYS A 116 0.36 4.33 -20.62
C LYS A 116 0.23 2.85 -21.01
N GLN A 117 -0.95 2.26 -20.86
CA GLN A 117 -1.20 0.88 -21.26
C GLN A 117 -1.04 0.65 -22.77
N PHE A 118 -1.39 1.63 -23.62
CA PHE A 118 -1.11 1.56 -25.06
C PHE A 118 0.40 1.57 -25.37
N LEU A 119 1.19 2.36 -24.63
CA LEU A 119 2.63 2.42 -24.80
C LEU A 119 3.36 1.15 -24.31
N LYS A 120 2.82 0.49 -23.27
CA LYS A 120 3.37 -0.76 -22.71
C LYS A 120 3.18 -1.97 -23.62
N ALA A 121 2.05 -2.05 -24.31
CA ALA A 121 1.71 -3.18 -25.18
C ALA A 121 2.71 -3.41 -26.34
N GLY A 122 3.57 -2.41 -26.64
CA GLY A 122 4.67 -2.55 -27.59
C GLY A 122 6.02 -2.99 -26.99
N LYS A 123 6.15 -3.14 -25.66
CA LYS A 123 7.42 -3.41 -24.97
C LYS A 123 7.38 -4.60 -23.98
N GLU A 124 6.22 -4.92 -23.41
CA GLU A 124 6.06 -5.99 -22.41
C GLU A 124 5.06 -7.05 -22.92
N SER A 125 5.36 -8.34 -22.76
CA SER A 125 4.61 -9.50 -23.29
C SER A 125 3.23 -9.75 -22.68
N GLY A 126 2.61 -8.75 -22.05
CA GLY A 126 1.31 -8.86 -21.38
C GLY A 126 0.18 -8.24 -22.18
N SER A 127 -1.02 -8.82 -22.09
CA SER A 127 -2.24 -8.21 -22.64
C SER A 127 -2.55 -6.88 -21.94
N ARG A 128 -2.98 -5.89 -22.72
CA ARG A 128 -3.43 -4.57 -22.23
C ARG A 128 -4.50 -4.74 -21.15
N SER A 129 -4.33 -4.10 -19.99
CA SER A 129 -5.35 -4.13 -18.95
C SER A 129 -6.62 -3.38 -19.38
N GLY A 130 -7.79 -3.95 -19.10
CA GLY A 130 -9.08 -3.28 -19.23
C GLY A 130 -9.40 -2.31 -18.08
N TYR A 131 -8.52 -2.22 -17.07
CA TYR A 131 -8.70 -1.38 -15.90
C TYR A 131 -8.66 0.12 -16.27
N CYS A 132 -9.59 0.88 -15.72
CA CYS A 132 -9.64 2.34 -15.81
C CYS A 132 -9.78 2.94 -14.39
N PRO A 133 -8.81 3.74 -13.92
CA PRO A 133 -8.94 4.45 -12.65
C PRO A 133 -10.18 5.33 -12.57
N LEU A 134 -10.59 6.00 -13.66
CA LEU A 134 -11.79 6.84 -13.65
C LEU A 134 -13.06 6.04 -13.37
N ASP A 135 -13.09 4.74 -13.70
CA ASP A 135 -14.18 3.84 -13.37
C ASP A 135 -14.16 3.48 -11.88
N LEU A 136 -12.98 3.21 -11.30
CA LEU A 136 -12.82 2.92 -9.88
C LEU A 136 -13.19 4.12 -8.99
N PHE A 137 -12.81 5.33 -9.37
CA PHE A 137 -13.10 6.56 -8.62
C PHE A 137 -14.48 7.17 -8.94
N SER A 138 -15.29 6.50 -9.75
CA SER A 138 -16.53 7.09 -10.28
C SER A 138 -17.66 7.26 -9.25
N GLY A 139 -17.64 6.52 -8.15
CA GLY A 139 -18.80 6.37 -7.25
C GLY A 139 -20.01 5.67 -7.90
N ASN A 140 -19.91 5.26 -9.17
CA ASN A 140 -20.93 4.48 -9.87
C ASN A 140 -20.61 3.00 -9.74
N MET A 141 -21.49 2.25 -9.08
CA MET A 141 -21.26 0.85 -8.73
C MET A 141 -20.93 -0.04 -9.93
N ASP A 142 -21.57 0.16 -11.08
CA ASP A 142 -21.33 -0.70 -12.26
C ASP A 142 -19.96 -0.43 -12.89
N ARG A 143 -19.56 0.84 -12.97
CA ARG A 143 -18.21 1.22 -13.40
C ARG A 143 -17.16 0.70 -12.41
N MET A 144 -17.40 0.84 -11.11
CA MET A 144 -16.48 0.34 -10.08
C MET A 144 -16.33 -1.19 -10.14
N ARG A 145 -17.44 -1.94 -10.31
CA ARG A 145 -17.42 -3.40 -10.52
C ARG A 145 -16.59 -3.77 -11.73
N LYS A 146 -16.80 -3.08 -12.86
CA LYS A 146 -16.00 -3.27 -14.06
C LYS A 146 -14.51 -3.00 -13.80
N ALA A 147 -14.17 -1.95 -13.05
CA ALA A 147 -12.79 -1.62 -12.73
C ALA A 147 -12.13 -2.73 -11.89
N VAL A 148 -12.80 -3.20 -10.83
CA VAL A 148 -12.29 -4.28 -9.97
C VAL A 148 -12.21 -5.62 -10.70
N ASP A 149 -13.20 -5.96 -11.54
CA ASP A 149 -13.15 -7.16 -12.38
C ASP A 149 -11.93 -7.15 -13.33
N ASN A 150 -11.61 -5.98 -13.91
CA ASN A 150 -10.44 -5.85 -14.78
C ASN A 150 -9.10 -5.90 -14.00
N LEU A 151 -9.06 -5.38 -12.77
CA LEU A 151 -7.90 -5.56 -11.87
C LEU A 151 -7.69 -7.04 -11.55
N ILE A 152 -8.75 -7.78 -11.27
CA ILE A 152 -8.68 -9.21 -10.95
C ILE A 152 -8.27 -10.02 -12.19
N LEU A 153 -8.77 -9.67 -13.38
CA LEU A 153 -8.50 -10.39 -14.63
C LEU A 153 -7.06 -10.17 -15.14
N ALA A 154 -6.56 -8.94 -15.05
CA ALA A 154 -5.26 -8.51 -15.54
C ALA A 154 -4.53 -7.68 -14.46
N PRO A 155 -4.01 -8.33 -13.39
CA PRO A 155 -3.50 -7.67 -12.19
C PRO A 155 -2.31 -6.77 -12.44
N GLN A 156 -1.40 -7.18 -13.33
CA GLN A 156 -0.12 -6.49 -13.56
C GLN A 156 0.54 -6.11 -12.22
N ASN A 157 1.00 -4.87 -12.05
CA ASN A 157 1.46 -4.35 -10.76
C ASN A 157 0.39 -3.55 -10.01
N ASN A 158 -0.87 -3.66 -10.42
CA ASN A 158 -2.00 -2.88 -9.90
C ASN A 158 -2.87 -3.63 -8.89
N PHE A 159 -2.83 -4.96 -8.89
CA PHE A 159 -3.61 -5.80 -8.01
C PHE A 159 -2.79 -6.99 -7.54
N LYS A 160 -2.80 -7.27 -6.23
CA LYS A 160 -2.23 -8.50 -5.67
C LYS A 160 -3.15 -9.06 -4.60
N VAL A 161 -3.05 -10.36 -4.39
CA VAL A 161 -3.77 -11.07 -3.33
C VAL A 161 -2.76 -11.79 -2.46
N PHE A 162 -3.02 -11.79 -1.16
CA PHE A 162 -2.27 -12.53 -0.17
C PHE A 162 -3.24 -13.38 0.64
N VAL A 163 -2.90 -14.65 0.87
CA VAL A 163 -3.65 -15.55 1.75
C VAL A 163 -2.76 -15.91 2.93
N ASP A 164 -3.20 -15.55 4.13
CA ASP A 164 -2.45 -15.73 5.37
C ASP A 164 -1.00 -15.16 5.28
N GLY A 165 -0.89 -13.98 4.67
CA GLY A 165 0.38 -13.29 4.44
C GLY A 165 1.16 -13.71 3.20
N GLN A 166 0.80 -14.83 2.57
CA GLN A 166 1.55 -15.35 1.42
C GLN A 166 0.96 -14.84 0.10
N PRO A 167 1.77 -14.27 -0.82
CA PRO A 167 1.27 -13.83 -2.12
C PRO A 167 0.79 -15.03 -2.94
N VAL A 168 -0.27 -14.83 -3.72
CA VAL A 168 -0.77 -15.83 -4.67
C VAL A 168 -0.62 -15.33 -6.10
N ASP A 169 -0.27 -16.23 -7.02
CA ASP A 169 -0.07 -15.87 -8.43
C ASP A 169 -1.39 -15.70 -9.18
N GLU A 170 -2.40 -16.52 -8.86
CA GLU A 170 -3.71 -16.49 -9.52
C GLU A 170 -4.73 -15.64 -8.75
N THR A 171 -5.13 -14.53 -9.36
CA THR A 171 -6.09 -13.59 -8.77
C THR A 171 -7.55 -13.89 -9.13
N ARG A 172 -7.81 -14.59 -10.24
CA ARG A 172 -9.17 -14.87 -10.76
C ARG A 172 -10.10 -15.59 -9.76
N PRO A 173 -9.64 -16.57 -8.96
CA PRO A 173 -10.48 -17.22 -7.96
C PRO A 173 -11.09 -16.25 -6.95
N PHE A 174 -10.47 -15.08 -6.72
CA PHE A 174 -10.90 -14.08 -5.76
C PHE A 174 -11.95 -13.09 -6.31
N ARG A 175 -12.50 -13.35 -7.51
CA ARG A 175 -13.55 -12.49 -8.10
C ARG A 175 -14.78 -12.31 -7.21
N TYR A 176 -15.09 -13.30 -6.38
CA TYR A 176 -16.21 -13.22 -5.44
C TYR A 176 -16.05 -12.11 -4.40
N LEU A 177 -14.82 -11.61 -4.18
CA LEU A 177 -14.54 -10.50 -3.27
C LEU A 177 -14.85 -9.12 -3.85
N ARG A 178 -15.18 -9.02 -5.14
CA ARG A 178 -15.34 -7.73 -5.86
C ARG A 178 -16.20 -6.72 -5.10
N ASP A 179 -17.40 -7.13 -4.70
CA ASP A 179 -18.34 -6.21 -4.03
C ASP A 179 -17.87 -5.86 -2.61
N THR A 180 -17.22 -6.79 -1.91
CA THR A 180 -16.56 -6.53 -0.60
C THR A 180 -15.41 -5.54 -0.73
N ILE A 181 -14.59 -5.65 -1.78
CA ILE A 181 -13.51 -4.71 -2.08
C ILE A 181 -14.08 -3.32 -2.31
N ILE A 182 -15.13 -3.20 -3.13
CA ILE A 182 -15.78 -1.91 -3.41
C ILE A 182 -16.35 -1.31 -2.12
N ALA A 183 -17.01 -2.12 -1.29
CA ALA A 183 -17.52 -1.68 -0.01
C ALA A 183 -16.39 -1.15 0.88
N ALA A 184 -15.29 -1.89 1.04
CA ALA A 184 -14.14 -1.45 1.82
C ALA A 184 -13.53 -0.14 1.29
N LEU A 185 -13.51 0.06 -0.03
CA LEU A 185 -12.97 1.25 -0.68
C LEU A 185 -13.86 2.50 -0.56
N THR A 186 -15.16 2.31 -0.33
CA THR A 186 -16.19 3.37 -0.37
C THR A 186 -16.84 3.64 0.98
N PHE A 187 -16.71 2.73 1.95
CA PHE A 187 -17.30 2.87 3.26
C PHE A 187 -16.54 3.93 4.10
N PRO A 188 -17.22 4.92 4.71
CA PRO A 188 -16.59 5.89 5.60
C PRO A 188 -16.05 5.25 6.87
N PHE A 189 -14.83 5.60 7.30
CA PHE A 189 -14.22 5.06 8.53
C PHE A 189 -14.93 5.47 9.83
N THR A 190 -15.74 6.52 9.82
CA THR A 190 -16.43 7.05 11.01
C THR A 190 -17.88 7.36 10.67
N THR A 191 -18.80 6.48 11.12
CA THR A 191 -20.10 6.80 11.76
C THR A 191 -21.09 5.63 11.60
N THR A 192 -21.70 5.22 12.72
CA THR A 192 -22.78 4.22 12.87
C THR A 192 -24.13 4.64 12.24
N THR A 193 -24.15 5.67 11.40
CA THR A 193 -25.34 6.15 10.71
C THR A 193 -25.00 6.24 9.23
N ALA A 194 -25.51 5.25 8.49
CA ALA A 194 -25.54 5.24 7.04
C ALA A 194 -26.26 6.51 6.56
N THR A 195 -25.50 7.54 6.20
CA THR A 195 -26.02 8.62 5.37
C THR A 195 -25.95 8.13 3.94
N THR A 196 -27.12 8.01 3.35
CA THR A 196 -27.38 7.55 1.99
C THR A 196 -26.42 8.24 1.03
N THR A 197 -25.68 7.43 0.27
CA THR A 197 -24.85 7.87 -0.86
C THR A 197 -25.69 8.77 -1.74
N THR A 198 -25.40 10.08 -1.75
CA THR A 198 -25.94 10.97 -2.77
C THR A 198 -25.40 10.45 -4.10
N SER A 199 -26.32 10.04 -4.97
CA SER A 199 -26.06 9.27 -6.18
C SER A 199 -24.84 9.79 -6.96
N GLY A 200 -23.79 8.95 -7.04
CA GLY A 200 -22.70 9.13 -8.01
C GLY A 200 -21.44 9.89 -7.56
N ARG A 201 -21.28 10.30 -6.30
CA ARG A 201 -20.02 10.90 -5.80
C ARG A 201 -19.45 10.11 -4.63
N LEU A 202 -18.14 9.85 -4.66
CA LEU A 202 -17.43 9.23 -3.54
C LEU A 202 -17.46 10.16 -2.32
N SER A 203 -17.74 9.61 -1.14
CA SER A 203 -17.57 10.36 0.10
C SER A 203 -16.09 10.66 0.32
N ASP A 204 -15.77 11.92 0.61
CA ASP A 204 -14.44 12.40 1.05
C ASP A 204 -13.92 11.70 2.32
N ARG A 205 -14.78 10.98 3.05
CA ARG A 205 -14.43 10.17 4.23
C ARG A 205 -14.11 8.71 3.90
N SER A 206 -14.39 8.25 2.68
CA SER A 206 -14.01 6.92 2.21
C SER A 206 -12.52 6.87 1.84
N PRO A 207 -11.87 5.68 1.85
CA PRO A 207 -10.49 5.55 1.38
C PRO A 207 -10.26 6.16 0.00
N LEU A 208 -11.12 5.83 -0.99
CA LEU A 208 -10.97 6.36 -2.34
C LEU A 208 -11.26 7.85 -2.42
N GLY A 209 -12.28 8.36 -1.71
CA GLY A 209 -12.58 9.79 -1.72
C GLY A 209 -11.47 10.63 -1.09
N ARG A 210 -10.85 10.14 -0.01
CA ARG A 210 -9.64 10.77 0.58
C ARG A 210 -8.51 10.79 -0.43
N ILE A 211 -8.16 9.64 -1.03
CA ILE A 211 -7.11 9.56 -2.04
C ILE A 211 -7.38 10.52 -3.21
N LEU A 212 -8.59 10.52 -3.75
CA LEU A 212 -8.97 11.41 -4.84
C LEU A 212 -8.77 12.88 -4.46
N THR A 213 -9.04 13.22 -3.20
CA THR A 213 -8.83 14.57 -2.71
C THR A 213 -7.35 14.95 -2.64
N PHE A 214 -6.49 14.07 -2.13
CA PHE A 214 -5.04 14.29 -2.19
C PHE A 214 -4.52 14.38 -3.63
N GLN A 215 -5.06 13.55 -4.53
CA GLN A 215 -4.72 13.60 -5.95
C GLN A 215 -5.12 14.94 -6.58
N SER A 216 -6.23 15.53 -6.14
CA SER A 216 -6.74 16.81 -6.63
C SER A 216 -5.93 18.03 -6.19
N LEU A 217 -4.92 17.86 -5.32
CA LEU A 217 -3.91 18.90 -5.03
C LEU A 217 -3.08 19.25 -6.27
N ASP A 218 -3.04 18.36 -7.27
CA ASP A 218 -2.44 18.68 -8.55
C ASP A 218 -3.38 19.57 -9.38
N ARG A 219 -3.13 20.87 -9.28
CA ARG A 219 -3.79 21.91 -10.07
C ARG A 219 -2.98 22.32 -11.31
N LEU A 220 -1.76 21.81 -11.46
CA LEU A 220 -0.80 22.26 -12.45
C LEU A 220 -0.73 21.33 -13.66
N GLY A 221 -0.77 20.02 -13.41
CA GLY A 221 -0.27 19.00 -14.31
C GLY A 221 1.25 19.10 -14.49
N VAL A 222 1.83 18.10 -15.14
CA VAL A 222 3.29 17.95 -15.22
C VAL A 222 3.98 19.09 -16.00
N PHE A 223 3.34 19.62 -17.05
CA PHE A 223 3.95 20.68 -17.87
C PHE A 223 4.09 21.99 -17.11
N ARG A 224 3.03 22.46 -16.43
CA ARG A 224 3.11 23.69 -15.63
C ARG A 224 4.00 23.51 -14.41
N ALA A 225 3.98 22.33 -13.77
CA ALA A 225 4.91 22.02 -12.69
C ALA A 225 6.37 22.12 -13.15
N SER A 226 6.70 21.57 -14.32
CA SER A 226 8.04 21.70 -14.90
C SER A 226 8.41 23.17 -15.18
N GLN A 227 7.47 23.97 -15.69
CA GLN A 227 7.71 25.38 -15.95
C GLN A 227 8.00 26.15 -14.65
N LEU A 228 7.20 25.96 -13.60
CA LEU A 228 7.42 26.59 -12.30
C LEU A 228 8.78 26.20 -11.71
N TYR A 229 9.17 24.92 -11.81
CA TYR A 229 10.46 24.47 -11.31
C TYR A 229 11.61 25.19 -12.01
N LEU A 230 11.57 25.30 -13.34
CA LEU A 230 12.60 26.01 -14.11
C LEU A 230 12.63 27.51 -13.78
N THR A 231 11.48 28.15 -13.66
CA THR A 231 11.40 29.56 -13.23
C THR A 231 11.99 29.76 -11.83
N LEU A 232 11.75 28.83 -10.90
CA LEU A 232 12.38 28.89 -9.58
C LEU A 232 13.90 28.70 -9.64
N CYS A 233 14.42 27.85 -10.53
CA CYS A 233 15.86 27.74 -10.73
C CYS A 233 16.46 29.08 -11.18
N ASP A 234 15.79 29.80 -12.07
CA ASP A 234 16.24 31.13 -12.52
C ASP A 234 16.19 32.18 -11.39
N LEU A 235 15.17 32.11 -10.51
CA LEU A 235 14.99 33.06 -9.41
C LEU A 235 15.87 32.78 -8.19
N LEU A 236 16.10 31.52 -7.87
CA LEU A 236 16.88 31.07 -6.70
C LEU A 236 18.34 30.77 -7.04
N GLY A 237 18.68 30.68 -8.33
CA GLY A 237 20.05 30.58 -8.85
C GLY A 237 20.58 29.16 -9.05
N SER A 238 19.92 28.13 -8.50
CA SER A 238 20.30 26.72 -8.75
C SER A 238 19.15 25.75 -8.45
N ALA A 239 19.24 24.53 -8.98
CA ALA A 239 18.28 23.46 -8.69
C ALA A 239 18.33 23.02 -7.22
N GLU A 240 19.52 23.01 -6.62
CA GLU A 240 19.72 22.65 -5.22
C GLU A 240 19.00 23.64 -4.28
N ALA A 241 19.03 24.93 -4.60
CA ALA A 241 18.30 25.95 -3.84
C ALA A 241 16.78 25.78 -3.94
N VAL A 242 16.28 25.36 -5.12
CA VAL A 242 14.86 24.99 -5.29
C VAL A 242 14.52 23.76 -4.46
N ASP A 243 15.34 22.72 -4.53
CA ASP A 243 15.12 21.47 -3.80
C ASP A 243 15.13 21.69 -2.27
N GLU A 244 16.02 22.54 -1.76
CA GLU A 244 16.04 22.96 -0.35
C GLU A 244 14.73 23.67 0.02
N ALA A 245 14.28 24.63 -0.80
CA ALA A 245 13.01 25.33 -0.58
C ALA A 245 11.80 24.39 -0.64
N LEU A 246 11.80 23.39 -1.53
CA LEU A 246 10.74 22.38 -1.62
C LEU A 246 10.75 21.44 -0.40
N CYS A 247 11.92 21.15 0.16
CA CYS A 247 12.06 20.33 1.37
C CYS A 247 11.68 21.08 2.66
N ASP A 248 11.67 22.42 2.64
CA ASP A 248 11.19 23.21 3.77
C ASP A 248 9.66 23.13 3.89
N LEU A 249 9.22 22.25 4.78
CA LEU A 249 7.82 22.06 5.14
C LEU A 249 7.41 22.84 6.39
N SER A 250 8.25 23.74 6.91
CA SER A 250 7.95 24.51 8.13
C SER A 250 6.73 25.44 7.96
N ALA A 251 6.57 26.00 6.76
CA ALA A 251 5.41 26.79 6.36
C ALA A 251 4.23 25.94 5.87
N TRP A 252 4.40 24.61 5.76
CA TRP A 252 3.32 23.72 5.34
C TRP A 252 2.35 23.54 6.51
N PRO A 253 1.09 23.98 6.40
CA PRO A 253 0.32 24.13 7.61
C PRO A 253 -0.14 22.74 8.09
N SER A 254 0.28 22.37 9.30
CA SER A 254 0.00 21.08 9.93
C SER A 254 -1.50 20.75 10.06
N PRO A 255 -2.44 21.72 10.15
CA PRO A 255 -3.89 21.50 10.07
C PRO A 255 -4.51 21.73 8.67
N ALA A 256 -3.80 22.32 7.71
CA ALA A 256 -4.38 22.84 6.47
C ALA A 256 -4.50 21.86 5.32
N LEU A 257 -4.31 20.55 5.55
CA LEU A 257 -4.82 19.60 4.57
C LEU A 257 -6.34 19.80 4.40
N GLY A 258 -7.06 20.14 5.46
CA GLY A 258 -8.49 20.49 5.40
C GLY A 258 -8.78 21.83 4.70
N LEU A 259 -7.95 22.86 4.88
CA LEU A 259 -8.16 24.20 4.28
C LEU A 259 -7.72 24.28 2.81
N VAL A 260 -6.65 23.58 2.41
CA VAL A 260 -6.24 23.46 1.00
C VAL A 260 -7.32 22.72 0.19
N MET A 261 -8.06 21.80 0.84
CA MET A 261 -9.22 21.12 0.25
C MET A 261 -10.45 22.04 0.08
N GLU A 262 -10.60 23.09 0.89
CA GLU A 262 -11.73 24.03 0.81
C GLU A 262 -11.57 25.13 -0.26
N GLN A 263 -10.35 25.47 -0.68
CA GLN A 263 -10.10 26.48 -1.73
C GLN A 263 -10.18 25.92 -3.17
N GLY A 264 -10.89 24.79 -3.35
CA GLY A 264 -11.00 24.08 -4.62
C GLY A 264 -11.89 24.77 -5.66
N ALA A 265 -11.46 25.90 -6.20
CA ALA A 265 -12.04 26.48 -7.43
C ALA A 265 -11.21 27.58 -8.13
N GLN A 266 -10.18 28.16 -7.52
CA GLN A 266 -9.74 29.50 -7.93
C GLN A 266 -8.83 29.63 -9.17
N GLU A 267 -8.78 28.76 -10.19
CA GLU A 267 -7.74 28.86 -11.26
C GLU A 267 -6.28 29.05 -10.72
N VAL A 268 -5.26 28.85 -11.55
CA VAL A 268 -3.88 29.09 -11.11
C VAL A 268 -3.38 30.25 -11.94
N ARG A 269 -2.94 31.32 -11.28
CA ARG A 269 -2.43 32.55 -11.91
C ARG A 269 -1.33 32.24 -12.92
N GLU A 270 -1.09 33.17 -13.83
CA GLU A 270 0.02 33.07 -14.75
C GLU A 270 1.35 33.11 -13.99
N VAL A 271 2.34 32.35 -14.48
CA VAL A 271 3.63 32.15 -13.80
C VAL A 271 4.34 33.47 -13.50
N GLY A 272 4.22 34.46 -14.40
CA GLY A 272 4.86 35.78 -14.24
C GLY A 272 4.29 36.65 -13.12
N GLU A 273 3.13 36.31 -12.57
CA GLU A 273 2.49 37.08 -11.50
C GLU A 273 2.68 36.47 -10.10
N MET A 274 3.34 35.32 -10.03
CA MET A 274 3.45 34.51 -8.83
C MET A 274 4.72 34.86 -8.05
N GLY A 275 4.61 34.93 -6.72
CA GLY A 275 5.78 35.01 -5.85
C GLY A 275 6.49 33.66 -5.73
N VAL A 276 7.78 33.68 -5.38
CA VAL A 276 8.58 32.46 -5.13
C VAL A 276 7.86 31.50 -4.17
N GLU A 277 7.34 32.03 -3.05
CA GLU A 277 6.63 31.24 -2.05
C GLU A 277 5.36 30.55 -2.60
N GLU A 278 4.62 31.24 -3.48
CA GLU A 278 3.43 30.66 -4.12
C GLU A 278 3.80 29.52 -5.07
N MET A 279 4.85 29.69 -5.87
CA MET A 279 5.36 28.65 -6.77
C MET A 279 5.82 27.41 -5.99
N VAL A 280 6.60 27.62 -4.91
CA VAL A 280 7.08 26.54 -4.03
C VAL A 280 5.90 25.76 -3.46
N ARG A 281 4.87 26.43 -2.91
CA ARG A 281 3.68 25.77 -2.35
C ARG A 281 2.90 24.95 -3.39
N LEU A 282 2.78 25.44 -4.61
CA LEU A 282 2.09 24.73 -5.69
C LEU A 282 2.88 23.50 -6.16
N LEU A 283 4.21 23.59 -6.19
CA LEU A 283 5.06 22.43 -6.47
C LEU A 283 5.04 21.41 -5.34
N GLN A 284 5.09 21.83 -4.07
CA GLN A 284 4.90 20.94 -2.92
C GLN A 284 3.53 20.21 -2.98
N SER A 285 2.46 20.93 -3.33
CA SER A 285 1.12 20.36 -3.55
C SER A 285 1.12 19.33 -4.69
N TYR A 286 1.77 19.65 -5.81
CA TYR A 286 1.92 18.75 -6.95
C TYR A 286 2.68 17.48 -6.55
N LEU A 287 3.81 17.59 -5.85
CA LEU A 287 4.61 16.46 -5.38
C LEU A 287 3.81 15.57 -4.43
N LEU A 288 3.06 16.15 -3.48
CA LEU A 288 2.18 15.38 -2.60
C LEU A 288 1.08 14.63 -3.39
N SER A 289 0.49 15.27 -4.40
CA SER A 289 -0.43 14.60 -5.33
C SER A 289 0.26 13.46 -6.10
N THR A 290 1.52 13.62 -6.51
CA THR A 290 2.25 12.53 -7.18
C THR A 290 2.41 11.30 -6.28
N THR A 291 2.67 11.48 -4.99
CA THR A 291 2.66 10.41 -3.99
C THR A 291 1.29 9.73 -3.92
N ALA A 292 0.21 10.51 -3.86
CA ALA A 292 -1.16 9.99 -3.82
C ALA A 292 -1.60 9.24 -5.12
N LYS A 293 -0.94 9.51 -6.25
CA LYS A 293 -1.17 8.81 -7.53
C LYS A 293 -0.46 7.46 -7.60
N ASP A 294 0.54 7.19 -6.75
CA ASP A 294 1.32 5.94 -6.80
C ASP A 294 1.29 5.09 -5.51
N LEU A 295 0.46 5.46 -4.53
CA LEU A 295 0.20 4.64 -3.34
C LEU A 295 -0.45 3.29 -3.66
N SER A 296 -0.37 2.38 -2.68
CA SER A 296 -1.15 1.15 -2.61
C SER A 296 -2.16 1.23 -1.46
N LEU A 297 -3.33 0.63 -1.64
CA LEU A 297 -4.29 0.33 -0.59
C LEU A 297 -4.20 -1.15 -0.26
N MET A 298 -4.08 -1.50 1.02
CA MET A 298 -4.15 -2.88 1.50
C MET A 298 -5.46 -3.07 2.27
N ILE A 299 -6.27 -4.05 1.85
CA ILE A 299 -7.57 -4.36 2.43
C ILE A 299 -7.51 -5.78 2.97
N LEU A 300 -7.51 -5.91 4.30
CA LEU A 300 -7.54 -7.18 4.99
C LEU A 300 -8.99 -7.63 5.22
N LEU A 301 -9.32 -8.84 4.78
CA LEU A 301 -10.63 -9.45 4.89
C LEU A 301 -10.50 -10.74 5.72
N SER A 302 -11.15 -10.79 6.90
CA SER A 302 -11.09 -11.93 7.83
C SER A 302 -12.46 -12.54 8.05
N GLY A 303 -12.62 -13.86 7.85
CA GLY A 303 -13.94 -14.49 7.93
C GLY A 303 -13.96 -15.99 7.61
N PRO A 304 -14.95 -16.74 8.13
CA PRO A 304 -15.01 -18.21 8.04
C PRO A 304 -15.39 -18.76 6.65
N HIS A 305 -15.47 -17.91 5.62
CA HIS A 305 -16.07 -18.24 4.31
C HIS A 305 -15.18 -17.92 3.10
N TYR A 306 -13.93 -17.52 3.29
CA TYR A 306 -12.99 -17.30 2.19
C TYR A 306 -12.36 -18.65 1.78
N ARG A 307 -13.11 -19.43 0.97
CA ARG A 307 -12.64 -20.67 0.32
C ARG A 307 -12.27 -20.40 -1.13
#